data_AF-A0A1G8NZR9-F1
#
_entry.id   AF-A0A1G8NZR9-F1
#
_cell.length_a   1.000
_cell.length_b   1.000
_cell.length_c   1.000
_cell.angle_alpha   90.00
_cell.angle_beta   90.00
_cell.angle_gamma   90.00
#
_symmetry.space_group_name_H-M   'P 1'
#
loop_
_entity.id
_entity.type
_entity.pdbx_description
1 polymer ?
#
loop_
_entity_poly.entity_id
_entity_poly.type
_entity_poly.pdbx_seq_one_letter_code
_entity_poly.pdbx_strand_id
1 'polypeptide(L)' 'MVHCPNCQFKDLGKIGSNQYYCWRCYIEVIVQGEELSVFQVEEDGSLSSLDDLFSSEERQLHTDPQLMQKASGR' A
#
# COMPACT_ATOMS: atom_id res chain seq x y z
N MET A 1 6.63 -6.52 10.22
CA MET A 1 6.46 -7.26 8.94
C MET A 1 5.60 -6.39 8.04
N VAL A 2 6.06 -6.10 6.83
CA VAL A 2 5.31 -5.31 5.86
C VAL A 2 4.24 -6.21 5.27
N HIS A 3 2.97 -5.80 5.36
CA HIS A 3 1.85 -6.54 4.80
C HIS A 3 1.32 -5.79 3.58
N CYS A 4 0.85 -6.54 2.58
CA CYS A 4 0.26 -5.94 1.40
C CYS A 4 -0.98 -5.11 1.79
N PRO A 5 -1.09 -3.83 1.44
CA PRO A 5 -2.28 -3.05 1.79
C PRO A 5 -3.56 -3.63 1.14
N ASN A 6 -3.45 -4.23 -0.05
CA ASN A 6 -4.58 -4.84 -0.75
C ASN A 6 -4.98 -6.23 -0.23
N CYS A 7 -4.04 -7.18 -0.12
CA CYS A 7 -4.36 -8.57 0.25
C CYS A 7 -3.91 -8.97 1.67
N GLN A 8 -3.22 -8.09 2.40
CA GLN A 8 -2.73 -8.27 3.77
C GLN A 8 -1.78 -9.48 3.98
N PHE A 9 -1.32 -10.11 2.90
CA PHE A 9 -0.32 -11.19 2.95
C PHE A 9 1.10 -10.67 3.14
N LYS A 10 1.98 -11.57 3.57
CA LYS A 10 3.41 -11.30 3.83
C LYS A 10 4.28 -11.42 2.57
N ASP A 11 3.69 -11.73 1.43
CA ASP A 11 4.36 -11.91 0.13
C ASP A 11 4.54 -10.58 -0.62
N LEU A 12 5.07 -9.56 0.07
CA LEU A 12 5.52 -8.31 -0.53
C LEU A 12 7.03 -8.41 -0.81
N GLY A 13 7.37 -8.43 -2.09
CA GLY A 13 8.75 -8.36 -2.58
C GLY A 13 9.22 -6.93 -2.71
N LYS A 14 10.47 -6.64 -2.36
CA LYS A 14 11.08 -5.34 -2.66
C LYS A 14 11.70 -5.41 -4.06
N ILE A 15 11.23 -4.59 -4.98
CA ILE A 15 11.72 -4.53 -6.38
C ILE A 15 12.59 -3.30 -6.66
N GLY A 16 12.54 -2.29 -5.79
CA GLY A 16 13.38 -1.08 -5.87
C GLY A 16 13.58 -0.44 -4.51
N SER A 17 14.29 0.70 -4.44
CA SER A 17 14.64 1.36 -3.17
C SER A 17 13.42 1.64 -2.28
N ASN A 18 12.33 2.10 -2.90
CA ASN A 18 11.06 2.46 -2.28
C ASN A 18 9.87 1.76 -2.96
N GLN A 19 10.13 0.70 -3.71
CA GLN A 19 9.13 0.06 -4.56
C GLN A 19 8.98 -1.40 -4.13
N TYR A 20 7.72 -1.80 -3.94
CA TYR A 20 7.36 -3.13 -3.49
C TYR A 20 6.32 -3.73 -4.42
N TYR A 21 6.43 -5.01 -4.68
CA TYR A 21 5.55 -5.75 -5.55
C TYR A 21 4.94 -6.94 -4.81
N CYS A 22 3.64 -7.10 -4.90
CA CYS A 22 2.96 -8.22 -4.28
C CYS A 22 2.62 -9.30 -5.32
N TRP A 23 3.28 -10.45 -5.23
CA TRP A 23 3.07 -11.60 -6.11
C TRP A 23 1.66 -12.22 -6.03
N ARG A 24 0.92 -11.92 -4.95
CA ARG A 24 -0.41 -12.48 -4.69
C ARG A 24 -1.53 -11.73 -5.39
N CYS A 25 -1.41 -10.41 -5.47
CA CYS A 25 -2.47 -9.53 -5.99
C CYS A 25 -1.99 -8.68 -7.17
N TYR A 26 -0.78 -8.94 -7.65
CA TYR A 26 -0.17 -8.28 -8.81
C TYR A 26 -0.22 -6.76 -8.68
N ILE A 27 0.02 -6.22 -7.47
CA ILE A 27 0.11 -4.78 -7.27
C ILE A 27 1.53 -4.37 -7.01
N GLU A 28 1.87 -3.19 -7.49
CA GLU A 28 3.05 -2.43 -7.16
C GLU A 28 2.70 -1.30 -6.19
N VAL A 29 3.52 -1.12 -5.18
CA VAL A 29 3.40 -0.12 -4.14
C VAL A 29 4.67 0.71 -4.14
N ILE A 30 4.53 2.00 -4.36
CA ILE A 30 5.63 2.96 -4.43
C ILE A 30 5.53 3.90 -3.23
N VAL A 31 6.60 3.97 -2.45
CA VAL A 31 6.71 4.83 -1.27
C VAL A 31 7.41 6.13 -1.63
N GLN A 32 6.67 7.22 -1.74
CA GLN A 32 7.18 8.55 -2.04
C GLN A 32 7.13 9.43 -0.78
N GLY A 33 8.07 9.20 0.14
CA GLY A 33 8.16 9.97 1.38
C GLY A 33 6.97 9.71 2.30
N GLU A 34 6.03 10.65 2.35
CA GLU A 34 4.79 10.55 3.12
C GLU A 34 3.62 9.95 2.32
N GLU A 35 3.76 9.82 1.00
CA GLU A 35 2.71 9.32 0.12
C GLU A 35 2.99 7.89 -0.38
N LEU A 36 1.93 7.10 -0.53
CA LEU A 36 1.92 5.75 -1.07
C LEU A 36 1.14 5.74 -2.37
N SER A 37 1.81 5.41 -3.48
CA SER A 37 1.13 5.18 -4.75
C SER A 37 0.98 3.68 -4.98
N VAL A 38 -0.22 3.25 -5.38
CA VAL A 38 -0.53 1.85 -5.63
C VAL A 38 -0.94 1.67 -7.09
N PHE A 39 -0.34 0.71 -7.76
CA PHE A 39 -0.59 0.37 -9.15
C PHE A 39 -0.93 -1.11 -9.26
N GLN A 40 -2.00 -1.46 -9.95
CA GLN A 40 -2.28 -2.84 -10.34
C GLN A 40 -1.55 -3.15 -11.64
N VAL A 41 -0.90 -4.29 -11.67
CA VAL A 41 -0.33 -4.88 -12.88
C VAL A 41 -1.38 -5.79 -13.49
N GLU A 42 -1.85 -5.44 -14.68
CA GLU A 42 -2.78 -6.26 -15.44
C GLU A 42 -2.09 -7.47 -16.06
N GLU A 43 -2.85 -8.44 -16.57
CA GLU A 43 -2.31 -9.67 -17.17
C GLU A 43 -1.44 -9.40 -18.41
N ASP A 44 -1.69 -8.28 -19.10
CA ASP A 44 -0.88 -7.79 -20.23
C ASP A 44 0.41 -7.07 -19.79
N GLY A 45 0.58 -6.83 -18.47
CA GLY A 45 1.72 -6.10 -17.90
C GLY A 45 1.53 -4.59 -17.87
N SER A 46 0.36 -4.09 -18.27
CA SER A 46 -0.02 -2.68 -18.14
C SER A 46 -0.21 -2.30 -16.67
N LEU A 47 0.15 -1.06 -16.31
CA LEU A 47 0.00 -0.52 -14.96
C LEU A 47 -1.26 0.36 -14.87
N SER A 48 -2.23 -0.08 -14.08
CA SER A 48 -3.44 0.67 -13.76
C SER A 48 -3.29 1.31 -12.38
N SER A 49 -3.36 2.65 -12.30
CA SER A 49 -3.34 3.35 -11.02
C SER A 49 -4.55 2.95 -10.19
N LEU A 50 -4.31 2.33 -9.03
CA LEU A 50 -5.33 2.11 -8.00
C LEU A 50 -5.38 3.27 -7.01
N ASP A 51 -4.55 4.28 -7.20
CA ASP A 51 -4.51 5.53 -6.45
C ASP A 51 -5.93 6.10 -6.27
N ASP A 52 -6.76 6.12 -7.31
CA ASP A 52 -8.15 6.61 -7.27
C ASP A 52 -9.08 5.84 -6.30
N LEU A 53 -8.74 4.61 -5.92
CA LEU A 53 -9.51 3.80 -4.97
C LEU A 53 -9.12 4.05 -3.51
N PHE A 54 -7.98 4.71 -3.26
CA PHE A 54 -7.49 5.02 -1.93
C PHE A 54 -7.49 6.53 -1.74
N SER A 55 -8.16 7.01 -0.70
CA SER A 55 -8.14 8.44 -0.40
C SER A 55 -6.72 8.89 -0.01
N SER A 56 -6.39 10.17 -0.23
CA SER A 56 -5.08 10.72 0.14
C SER A 56 -4.71 10.48 1.62
N GLU A 57 -5.71 10.31 2.48
CA GLU A 57 -5.55 9.95 3.90
C GLU A 57 -5.14 8.48 4.13
N GLU A 58 -5.59 7.54 3.30
CA GLU A 58 -5.21 6.12 3.37
C GLU A 58 -3.83 5.85 2.75
N ARG A 59 -3.43 6.72 1.82
CA ARG A 59 -2.13 6.69 1.15
C ARG A 59 -1.04 7.44 1.91
N GLN A 60 -1.39 8.13 3.00
CA GLN A 60 -0.35 8.64 3.89
C GLN A 60 0.27 7.47 4.63
N LEU A 61 1.61 7.37 4.58
CA LEU A 61 2.34 6.52 5.52
C LEU A 61 2.16 7.10 6.90
N HIS A 62 1.03 6.79 7.53
CA HIS A 62 0.78 7.18 8.89
C HIS A 62 1.72 6.33 9.75
N THR A 63 2.92 6.84 9.98
CA THR A 63 3.82 6.33 11.00
C THR A 63 3.24 6.76 12.35
N ASP A 64 2.06 6.24 12.66
CA ASP A 64 1.32 6.69 13.82
C ASP A 64 1.31 5.63 14.92
N PRO A 65 1.95 5.93 16.06
CA PRO A 65 1.80 5.15 17.28
C PRO A 65 0.36 5.06 17.83
N GLN A 66 -0.64 5.76 17.26
CA GLN A 66 -1.97 5.98 17.86
C GLN A 66 -3.12 5.12 17.32
N LEU A 67 -2.86 3.98 16.65
CA LEU A 67 -3.91 2.97 16.42
C LEU A 67 -4.57 2.47 17.74
N MET A 68 -4.06 2.83 18.92
CA MET A 68 -4.63 2.42 20.22
C MET A 68 -5.31 3.53 21.04
N GLN A 69 -5.63 4.71 20.48
CA GLN A 69 -6.27 5.76 21.30
C GLN A 69 -7.63 6.30 20.82
N LYS A 70 -8.26 5.67 19.83
CA LYS A 70 -9.69 5.93 19.51
C LYS A 70 -10.54 4.66 19.65
N ALA A 71 -10.56 4.13 20.87
CA ALA A 71 -11.64 3.27 21.37
C ALA A 71 -12.11 3.77 22.76
N SER A 72 -12.36 5.08 22.87
CA SER A 72 -12.96 5.67 24.07
C SER A 72 -14.07 6.65 23.69
N GLY A 73 -15.32 6.24 23.98
CA GLY A 73 -16.51 7.09 24.13
C GLY A 73 -17.14 7.53 22.80
N ARG A 74 -18.37 7.16 22.46
CA ARG A 74 -19.58 7.06 23.28
C ARG A 74 -20.62 6.22 22.55
#